data_AF-A0A932IUB7-F1
#
_entry.id   AF-A0A932IUB7-F1
#
_cell.length_a   1.000
_cell.length_b   1.000
_cell.length_c   1.000
_cell.angle_alpha   90.00
_cell.angle_beta   90.00
_cell.angle_gamma   90.00
#
_symmetry.space_group_name_H-M   'P 1'
#
loop_
_entity.id
_entity.type
_entity.pdbx_description
1 polymer ?
#
loop_
_entity_poly.entity_id
_entity_poly.type
_entity_poly.pdbx_seq_one_letter_code
_entity_poly.pdbx_strand_id
1 'polypeptide(L)'
;MLQISRKAGRPPGRVDHELDRVASMLAIRFPDHTPAEIAEVVDGEYARLSSHARIATHLIPLTYNSSHRRLAAGCPSPMARTA
;
A
#
# COMPACT_ATOMS: atom_id res chain seq x y z
N MET A 1 18.77 -5.09 3.79
CA MET A 1 17.95 -5.59 2.67
C MET A 1 16.76 -6.32 3.28
N LEU A 2 15.69 -5.60 3.60
CA LEU A 2 14.52 -6.17 4.29
C LEU A 2 13.61 -6.84 3.26
N GLN A 3 13.45 -8.16 3.35
CA GLN A 3 12.55 -8.91 2.48
C GLN A 3 11.11 -8.73 2.95
N ILE A 4 10.32 -8.06 2.12
CA ILE A 4 8.88 -7.94 2.28
C ILE A 4 8.29 -9.29 1.87
N SER A 5 7.71 -10.01 2.83
CA SER A 5 7.14 -11.33 2.65
C SER A 5 5.97 -11.25 1.67
N ARG A 6 6.18 -11.72 0.43
CA ARG A 6 5.18 -11.64 -0.64
C ARG A 6 4.12 -12.71 -0.42
N LYS A 7 2.85 -12.29 -0.38
CA LYS A 7 1.71 -13.21 -0.53
C LYS A 7 1.83 -13.87 -1.91
N ALA A 8 2.05 -15.19 -1.91
CA ALA A 8 2.20 -15.98 -3.14
C ALA A 8 0.93 -15.86 -3.99
N GLY A 9 1.04 -15.29 -5.20
CA GLY A 9 -0.07 -15.29 -6.16
C GLY A 9 -0.14 -14.14 -7.17
N ARG A 10 0.65 -13.07 -7.05
CA ARG A 10 0.62 -11.95 -8.03
C ARG A 10 1.79 -12.05 -9.02
N PRO A 11 1.55 -12.12 -10.36
CA PRO A 11 2.63 -12.06 -11.33
C PRO A 11 3.27 -10.66 -11.28
N PRO A 12 4.62 -10.53 -11.24
CA PRO A 12 5.28 -9.24 -11.05
C PRO A 12 5.02 -8.31 -12.24
N GLY A 13 4.12 -7.34 -12.07
CA GLY A 13 3.86 -6.28 -13.03
C GLY A 13 4.65 -5.01 -12.74
N ARG A 14 4.73 -4.08 -13.71
CA ARG A 14 5.31 -2.73 -13.50
C ARG A 14 4.65 -2.00 -12.34
N VAL A 15 3.35 -2.18 -12.16
CA VAL A 15 2.56 -1.60 -11.07
C VAL A 15 3.01 -2.15 -9.71
N ASP A 16 3.29 -3.45 -9.60
CA ASP A 16 3.72 -4.04 -8.32
C ASP A 16 5.05 -3.46 -7.85
N HIS A 17 5.98 -3.24 -8.78
CA HIS A 17 7.23 -2.55 -8.47
C HIS A 17 7.02 -1.10 -8.02
N GLU A 18 6.00 -0.42 -8.52
CA GLU A 18 5.65 0.94 -8.09
C GLU A 18 5.00 0.93 -6.70
N LEU A 19 4.13 -0.04 -6.42
CA LEU A 19 3.53 -0.22 -5.09
C LEU A 19 4.58 -0.60 -4.04
N ASP A 20 5.54 -1.46 -4.37
CA ASP A 20 6.67 -1.80 -3.50
C ASP A 20 7.52 -0.56 -3.14
N ARG A 21 7.75 0.32 -4.12
CA ARG A 21 8.46 1.60 -3.88
C ARG A 21 7.66 2.51 -2.96
N VAL A 22 6.35 2.62 -3.18
CA VAL A 22 5.45 3.39 -2.32
C VAL A 22 5.47 2.84 -0.89
N ALA A 23 5.34 1.53 -0.70
CA ALA A 23 5.41 0.89 0.61
C ALA A 23 6.76 1.13 1.29
N SER A 24 7.87 1.03 0.55
CA SER A 24 9.21 1.30 1.07
C SER A 24 9.38 2.75 1.55
N MET A 25 8.87 3.72 0.77
CA MET A 25 8.90 5.13 1.17
C MET A 25 8.07 5.38 2.44
N LEU A 26 6.90 4.77 2.54
CA LEU A 26 6.04 4.89 3.72
C LEU A 26 6.66 4.21 4.95
N ALA A 27 7.35 3.07 4.78
CA ALA A 27 8.05 2.40 5.88
C ALA A 27 9.16 3.26 6.50
N ILE A 28 9.85 4.06 5.69
CA ILE A 28 10.83 5.04 6.20
C ILE A 28 10.13 6.16 6.97
N ARG A 29 8.93 6.57 6.51
CA ARG A 29 8.18 7.71 7.08
C ARG A 29 7.43 7.34 8.37
N PHE A 30 7.06 6.08 8.51
CA PHE A 30 6.22 5.55 9.58
C PHE A 30 6.92 4.37 10.27
N PRO A 31 8.00 4.62 11.03
CA PRO A 31 8.81 3.57 11.63
C PRO A 31 8.08 2.76 12.71
N ASP A 32 7.01 3.32 13.28
CA ASP A 32 6.18 2.66 14.29
C ASP A 32 5.23 1.59 13.70
N HIS A 33 5.13 1.52 12.38
CA HIS A 33 4.34 0.53 11.66
C HIS A 33 5.24 -0.53 11.02
N THR A 34 4.76 -1.78 11.04
CA THR A 34 5.48 -2.87 10.39
C THR A 34 5.42 -2.75 8.87
N PRO A 35 6.44 -3.23 8.13
CA PRO A 35 6.41 -3.25 6.66
C PRO A 35 5.19 -3.99 6.09
N ALA A 36 4.69 -5.01 6.80
CA ALA A 36 3.52 -5.78 6.40
C ALA A 36 2.24 -4.93 6.49
N GLU A 37 2.03 -4.21 7.59
CA GLU A 37 0.88 -3.31 7.76
C GLU A 37 0.88 -2.19 6.70
N ILE A 38 2.06 -1.66 6.39
CA ILE A 38 2.20 -0.62 5.36
C ILE A 38 1.87 -1.18 3.97
N ALA A 39 2.38 -2.37 3.63
CA ALA A 39 2.05 -3.03 2.37
C ALA A 39 0.55 -3.30 2.25
N GLU A 40 -0.10 -3.79 3.31
CA GLU A 40 -1.55 -4.00 3.33
C GLU A 40 -2.36 -2.72 3.11
N VAL A 41 -1.95 -1.62 3.73
CA VAL A 41 -2.61 -0.31 3.52
C VAL A 41 -2.46 0.14 2.08
N VAL A 42 -1.25 0.03 1.51
CA VAL A 42 -0.96 0.44 0.12
C VAL A 42 -1.76 -0.40 -0.88
N ASP A 43 -1.74 -1.72 -0.74
CA ASP A 43 -2.50 -2.64 -1.60
C ASP A 43 -4.02 -2.38 -1.48
N GLY A 44 -4.51 -2.17 -0.25
CA GLY A 44 -5.92 -1.90 0.01
C GLY A 44 -6.39 -0.59 -0.63
N GLU A 45 -5.62 0.49 -0.50
CA GLU A 45 -5.94 1.77 -1.13
C GLU A 45 -5.82 1.69 -2.65
N TYR A 46 -4.81 0.99 -3.18
CA TYR A 46 -4.69 0.77 -4.63
C TYR A 46 -5.89 0.02 -5.20
N ALA A 47 -6.31 -1.08 -4.57
CA ALA A 47 -7.49 -1.85 -4.99
C ALA A 47 -8.79 -1.02 -4.92
N ARG A 48 -8.95 -0.21 -3.88
CA ARG A 48 -10.10 0.68 -3.72
C ARG A 48 -10.16 1.76 -4.81
N LEU A 49 -9.01 2.33 -5.16
CA LEU A 49 -8.93 3.37 -6.19
C LEU A 49 -9.04 2.77 -7.60
N SER A 50 -8.38 1.64 -7.86
CA SER A 50 -8.34 1.00 -9.17
C SER A 50 -9.71 0.48 -9.61
N SER A 51 -10.53 0.01 -8.66
CA SER A 51 -11.92 -0.44 -8.93
C SER A 51 -12.84 0.67 -9.47
N HIS A 52 -12.50 1.94 -9.29
CA HIS A 52 -13.30 3.09 -9.74
C HIS A 52 -12.60 3.96 -10.79
N ALA A 53 -11.32 3.70 -11.07
CA ALA A 53 -10.50 4.57 -11.91
C ALA A 53 -10.73 4.29 -13.41
N ARG A 54 -11.26 5.27 -14.13
CA ARG A 54 -11.30 5.26 -15.61
C ARG A 54 -9.97 5.70 -16.25
N ILE A 55 -9.10 6.38 -15.48
CA ILE A 55 -7.78 6.87 -15.92
C ILE A 55 -6.74 6.42 -14.90
N ALA A 56 -5.77 5.60 -15.34
CA ALA A 56 -4.78 4.97 -14.46
C ALA A 56 -3.54 5.82 -14.16
N THR A 57 -3.29 6.89 -14.93
CA THR A 57 -2.05 7.70 -14.86
C THR A 57 -1.77 8.29 -13.47
N HIS A 58 -2.81 8.61 -12.69
CA HIS A 58 -2.66 9.20 -11.36
C HIS A 58 -2.88 8.20 -10.22
N LEU A 59 -3.06 6.92 -10.54
CA LEU A 59 -3.46 5.93 -9.56
C LEU A 59 -2.36 5.70 -8.50
N ILE A 60 -1.09 5.65 -8.91
CA ILE A 60 0.05 5.51 -7.99
C ILE A 60 0.21 6.75 -7.08
N PRO A 61 0.25 8.00 -7.60
CA PRO A 61 0.25 9.19 -6.75
C PRO A 61 -0.92 9.25 -5.75
N LEU A 62 -2.13 8.89 -6.18
CA LEU A 62 -3.31 8.89 -5.30
C LEU A 62 -3.22 7.81 -4.22
N THR A 63 -2.68 6.63 -4.57
CA THR A 63 -2.44 5.54 -3.61
C THR A 63 -1.47 5.96 -2.52
N TYR A 64 -0.36 6.60 -2.87
CA TYR A 64 0.60 7.13 -1.89
C TYR A 64 -0.05 8.14 -0.94
N ASN A 65 -0.74 9.14 -1.50
CA ASN A 65 -1.37 10.20 -0.70
C ASN A 65 -2.46 9.65 0.23
N SER A 66 -3.30 8.72 -0.26
CA SER A 66 -4.35 8.11 0.56
C SER A 66 -3.76 7.29 1.71
N SER A 67 -2.77 6.44 1.40
CA SER A 67 -2.07 5.60 2.37
C SER A 67 -1.38 6.43 3.45
N HIS A 68 -0.65 7.48 3.05
CA HIS A 68 -0.01 8.40 3.98
C HIS A 68 -1.02 9.06 4.93
N ARG A 69 -2.13 9.59 4.40
CA ARG A 69 -3.17 10.22 5.24
C ARG A 69 -3.77 9.23 6.23
N ARG A 70 -3.95 7.98 5.82
CA ARG A 70 -4.51 6.92 6.66
C ARG A 70 -3.56 6.53 7.80
N LEU A 71 -2.28 6.28 7.47
CA LEU A 71 -1.24 5.97 8.45
C LEU A 71 -1.05 7.12 9.45
N ALA A 72 -1.01 8.37 8.95
CA ALA A 72 -0.90 9.56 9.80
C ALA A 72 -2.10 9.75 10.75
N ALA A 73 -3.29 9.25 10.40
CA ALA A 73 -4.46 9.28 11.26
C ALA A 73 -4.48 8.15 12.31
N GLY A 74 -3.49 7.25 12.32
CA GLY A 74 -3.44 6.07 13.19
C GLY A 74 -4.59 5.09 12.94
N CYS A 75 -5.24 5.16 11.76
CA CYS A 75 -6.41 4.34 11.47
C CYS A 75 -5.97 2.98 10.91
N PRO A 76 -6.14 1.88 11.66
CA PRO A 76 -5.71 0.56 11.20
C PRO A 76 -6.42 0.16 9.90
N SER A 77 -5.76 -0.67 9.09
CA SER A 77 -6.35 -1.27 7.87
C SER A 77 -7.72 -1.90 8.20
N PRO A 78 -8.77 -1.74 7.38
CA PRO A 78 -10.10 -2.24 7.73
C PRO A 78 -10.14 -3.78 7.76
N MET A 79 -9.14 -4.44 7.14
CA MET A 79 -8.98 -5.89 7.11
C MET A 79 -8.38 -6.46 8.40
N ALA A 80 -7.78 -5.65 9.27
CA ALA A 80 -7.28 -6.09 10.57
C ALA A 80 -8.40 -6.42 11.58
N ARG A 81 -9.68 -6.23 11.23
CA ARG A 81 -10.85 -6.48 12.09
C ARG A 81 -11.49 -7.86 11.90
N THR A 82 -10.75 -8.86 11.40
CA THR A 82 -11.28 -10.22 11.19
C THR A 82 -10.57 -11.30 12.04
N ALA A 83 -10.10 -10.94 13.23
CA ALA A 83 -9.63 -11.90 14.23
C ALA A 83 -10.68 -12.08 15.32
#